data_AF-A0A258E9I1-F1
#
_entry.id   AF-A0A258E9I1-F1
#
_cell.length_a   1.000
_cell.length_b   1.000
_cell.length_c   1.000
_cell.angle_alpha   90.00
_cell.angle_beta   90.00
_cell.angle_gamma   90.00
#
_symmetry.space_group_name_H-M   'P 1'
#
loop_
_entity.id
_entity.type
_entity.pdbx_description
1 polymer ?
#
loop_
_entity_poly.entity_id
_entity_poly.type
_entity_poly.pdbx_seq_one_letter_code
_entity_poly.pdbx_strand_id
1 'polypeptide(L)'
;MINRSILFGAVAAALLFGAPAKAAEGGHNDLPHRESWSFAGPFGMYDQAQLQRGFKVFREVCASCHSANYFYFRNLAQDGGPGFTEA
;
A
#
# COMPACT_ATOMS: atom_id res chain seq x y z
N MET A 1 -15.65 -49.35 23.15
CA MET A 1 -16.00 -48.31 24.13
C MET A 1 -14.80 -47.41 24.32
N ILE A 2 -14.74 -46.27 23.64
CA ILE A 2 -13.60 -45.35 23.77
C ILE A 2 -13.68 -44.71 25.15
N ASN A 3 -12.66 -44.92 25.98
CA ASN A 3 -12.63 -44.42 27.34
C ASN A 3 -12.59 -42.89 27.31
N ARG A 4 -13.51 -42.23 28.04
CA ARG A 4 -13.65 -40.77 28.07
C ARG A 4 -12.32 -40.09 28.43
N SER A 5 -11.53 -40.71 29.30
CA SER A 5 -10.20 -40.24 29.69
C SER A 5 -9.20 -40.19 28.53
N ILE A 6 -9.29 -41.10 27.57
CA ILE A 6 -8.44 -41.10 26.36
C ILE A 6 -8.85 -39.95 25.44
N LEU A 7 -10.16 -39.67 25.34
CA LEU A 7 -10.68 -38.56 24.55
C LEU A 7 -10.22 -37.21 25.12
N PHE A 8 -10.30 -37.03 26.44
CA PHE A 8 -9.81 -35.82 27.11
C PHE A 8 -8.29 -35.65 26.98
N GLY A 9 -7.53 -36.73 27.09
CA GLY A 9 -6.08 -36.70 26.89
C GLY A 9 -5.67 -36.28 25.49
N ALA A 10 -6.37 -36.77 24.45
CA ALA A 10 -6.10 -36.41 23.06
C ALA A 10 -6.40 -34.93 22.76
N VAL A 11 -7.49 -34.39 23.30
CA VAL A 11 -7.86 -32.96 23.14
C VAL A 11 -6.85 -32.06 23.85
N ALA A 12 -6.43 -32.41 25.07
CA ALA A 12 -5.42 -31.65 25.80
C ALA A 12 -4.07 -31.65 25.06
N ALA A 13 -3.66 -32.79 24.50
CA ALA A 13 -2.45 -32.88 23.69
C ALA A 13 -2.54 -32.03 22.41
N ALA A 14 -3.68 -32.04 21.71
CA ALA A 14 -3.88 -31.22 20.52
C ALA A 14 -3.80 -29.71 20.82
N LEU A 15 -4.27 -29.27 21.99
CA LEU A 15 -4.17 -27.87 22.42
C LEU A 15 -2.76 -27.47 22.86
N LEU A 16 -2.00 -28.40 23.46
CA LEU A 16 -0.63 -28.15 23.92
C LEU A 16 0.41 -28.21 22.78
N PHE A 17 0.19 -29.05 21.78
CA PHE A 17 1.13 -29.27 20.67
C PHE A 17 0.67 -28.70 19.33
N GLY A 18 -0.56 -28.18 19.23
CA GLY A 18 -1.11 -27.51 18.06
C GLY A 18 -0.59 -26.08 17.88
N ALA A 19 0.73 -25.88 17.93
CA ALA A 19 1.32 -24.59 17.62
C ALA A 19 0.97 -24.21 16.17
N PRO A 20 0.51 -22.98 15.90
CA PRO A 20 0.27 -22.54 14.53
C PRO A 20 1.60 -22.60 13.78
N ALA A 21 1.64 -23.34 12.66
CA ALA A 21 2.75 -23.28 11.74
C ALA A 21 2.85 -21.83 11.23
N LYS A 22 3.86 -21.10 11.71
CA LYS A 22 4.22 -19.80 11.14
C LYS A 22 4.86 -20.10 9.79
N ALA A 23 4.21 -19.66 8.71
CA ALA A 23 4.88 -19.61 7.43
C ALA A 23 6.14 -18.77 7.62
N ALA A 24 7.30 -19.33 7.26
CA ALA A 24 8.52 -18.54 7.11
C ALA A 24 8.39 -17.76 5.80
N GLU A 25 7.48 -16.78 5.79
CA GLU A 25 7.62 -15.64 4.89
C GLU A 25 8.96 -15.00 5.27
N GLY A 26 9.95 -15.17 4.39
CA GLY A 26 11.35 -14.83 4.64
C GLY A 26 11.43 -13.46 5.31
N GLY A 27 12.14 -13.39 6.43
CA GLY A 27 12.12 -12.31 7.40
C GLY A 27 12.44 -10.94 6.81
N HIS A 28 11.45 -10.34 6.16
CA HIS A 28 11.36 -8.94 5.83
C HIS A 28 10.04 -8.51 6.45
N ASN A 29 10.12 -8.06 7.70
CA ASN A 29 9.14 -7.09 8.21
C ASN A 29 9.33 -5.72 7.50
N ASP A 30 9.87 -5.72 6.29
CA ASP A 30 10.16 -4.55 5.45
C ASP A 30 8.91 -4.20 4.64
N LEU A 31 7.77 -4.13 5.33
CA LEU A 31 6.64 -3.42 4.75
C LEU A 31 7.14 -2.01 4.44
N PRO A 32 6.96 -1.50 3.21
CA PRO A 32 7.36 -0.15 2.89
C PRO A 32 6.73 0.80 3.90
N HIS A 33 7.51 1.80 4.34
CA HIS A 33 7.03 2.80 5.26
C HIS A 33 5.73 3.41 4.71
N ARG A 34 4.68 3.39 5.53
CA ARG A 34 3.37 3.87 5.11
C ARG A 34 3.32 5.38 5.24
N GLU A 35 3.49 6.04 4.12
CA GLU A 35 3.37 7.49 4.02
C GLU A 35 1.95 7.98 4.34
N SER A 36 1.87 9.11 5.02
CA SER A 36 0.62 9.81 5.32
C SER A 36 0.26 10.75 4.17
N TRP A 37 -0.47 10.24 3.18
CA TRP A 37 -0.91 11.03 2.03
C TRP A 37 -2.17 11.86 2.31
N SER A 38 -2.24 13.07 1.76
CA SER A 38 -3.43 13.95 1.88
C SER A 38 -4.68 13.34 1.25
N PHE A 39 -4.49 12.52 0.21
CA PHE A 39 -5.54 11.85 -0.53
C PHE A 39 -5.93 10.48 0.04
N ALA A 40 -5.34 10.07 1.18
CA ALA A 40 -5.70 8.81 1.80
C ALA A 40 -7.07 8.87 2.51
N GLY A 41 -7.85 7.81 2.38
CA GLY A 41 -9.17 7.67 3.02
C GLY A 41 -10.33 8.11 2.12
N PRO A 42 -11.59 7.84 2.53
CA PRO A 42 -12.78 8.03 1.69
C PRO A 42 -13.07 9.50 1.33
N PHE A 43 -12.51 10.44 2.08
CA PHE A 43 -12.69 11.88 1.87
C PHE A 43 -11.34 12.61 1.66
N GLY A 44 -10.27 11.87 1.39
CA GLY A 44 -8.96 12.45 1.13
C GLY A 44 -8.94 13.23 -0.17
N MET A 45 -8.17 14.32 -0.20
CA MET A 45 -8.01 15.19 -1.38
C MET A 45 -6.54 15.37 -1.72
N TYR A 46 -6.23 15.60 -3.00
CA TYR A 46 -4.87 15.93 -3.39
C TYR A 46 -4.46 17.31 -2.87
N ASP A 47 -3.23 17.41 -2.36
CA ASP A 47 -2.56 18.69 -2.15
C ASP A 47 -2.05 19.20 -3.51
N GLN A 48 -2.66 20.26 -4.04
CA GLN A 48 -2.29 20.87 -5.32
C GLN A 48 -0.80 21.26 -5.36
N ALA A 49 -0.26 21.83 -4.27
CA ALA A 49 1.14 22.23 -4.22
C ALA A 49 2.06 21.01 -4.22
N GLN A 50 1.67 19.90 -3.57
CA GLN A 50 2.38 18.63 -3.68
C GLN A 50 2.38 18.11 -5.11
N LEU A 51 1.24 18.15 -5.82
CA LEU A 51 1.16 17.71 -7.21
C LEU A 51 2.04 18.54 -8.14
N GLN A 52 2.10 19.87 -7.96
CA GLN A 52 3.00 20.74 -8.73
C GLN A 52 4.48 20.40 -8.50
N ARG A 53 4.88 20.19 -7.23
CA ARG A 53 6.25 19.75 -6.90
C ARG A 53 6.55 18.37 -7.49
N GLY A 54 5.60 17.43 -7.44
CA GLY A 54 5.72 16.11 -8.03
C GLY A 54 5.87 16.15 -9.56
N PHE A 55 5.09 16.99 -10.24
CA PHE A 55 5.24 17.21 -11.67
C PHE A 55 6.61 17.81 -12.04
N LYS A 56 7.14 18.73 -11.23
CA LYS A 56 8.50 19.24 -11.40
C LYS A 56 9.53 18.10 -11.35
N VAL A 57 9.45 17.21 -10.35
CA VAL A 57 10.33 16.03 -10.24
C VAL A 57 10.19 15.11 -11.45
N PHE A 58 8.96 14.81 -11.87
CA PHE A 58 8.72 14.00 -13.07
C PHE A 58 9.38 14.60 -14.30
N ARG A 59 9.15 15.90 -14.55
CA ARG A 59 9.65 16.62 -15.72
C ARG A 59 11.17 16.75 -15.73
N GLU A 60 11.79 17.02 -14.59
CA GLU A 60 13.22 17.32 -14.49
C GLU A 60 14.10 16.07 -14.27
N VAL A 61 13.53 14.96 -13.80
CA VAL A 61 14.28 13.73 -13.47
C VAL A 61 13.71 12.53 -14.21
N CYS A 62 12.46 12.16 -13.94
CA CYS A 62 11.90 10.88 -14.39
C CYS A 62 11.71 10.80 -15.90
N ALA A 63 11.34 11.92 -16.52
CA ALA A 63 11.06 12.03 -17.95
C ALA A 63 12.30 11.78 -18.83
N SER A 64 13.51 11.75 -18.26
CA SER A 64 14.73 11.36 -18.97
C SER A 64 14.71 9.90 -19.42
N CYS A 65 14.03 9.02 -18.67
CA CYS A 65 13.98 7.57 -18.93
C CYS A 65 12.54 7.03 -19.07
N HIS A 66 11.56 7.63 -18.39
CA HIS A 66 10.19 7.15 -18.34
C HIS A 66 9.21 8.07 -19.07
N SER A 67 8.39 7.47 -19.95
CA SER A 67 7.29 8.16 -20.63
C SER A 67 5.99 8.11 -19.82
N ALA A 68 5.10 9.10 -20.02
CA ALA A 68 3.72 9.09 -19.52
C ALA A 68 2.73 9.10 -20.70
N ASN A 69 2.73 8.06 -21.53
CA ASN A 69 2.02 8.04 -22.82
C ASN A 69 0.49 8.17 -22.72
N TYR A 70 -0.10 7.89 -21.55
CA TYR A 70 -1.53 8.02 -21.29
C TYR A 70 -1.90 9.34 -20.58
N PHE A 71 -0.93 10.22 -20.37
CA PHE A 71 -1.12 11.53 -19.74
C PHE A 71 -1.07 12.65 -20.79
N TYR A 72 -2.05 13.53 -20.78
CA TYR A 72 -2.15 14.65 -21.72
C TYR A 72 -1.83 15.96 -21.02
N PHE A 73 -1.18 16.91 -21.71
CA PHE A 73 -0.84 18.21 -21.11
C PHE A 73 -2.05 18.95 -20.56
N ARG A 74 -3.21 18.89 -21.22
CA ARG A 74 -4.48 19.48 -20.72
C ARG A 74 -4.90 18.96 -19.34
N ASN A 75 -4.46 17.77 -18.92
CA ASN A 75 -4.79 17.23 -17.61
C ASN A 75 -4.08 18.01 -16.48
N LEU A 76 -3.03 18.76 -16.79
CA LEU A 76 -2.29 19.58 -15.82
C LEU A 76 -3.08 20.78 -15.30
N ALA A 77 -4.08 21.25 -16.05
CA ALA A 77 -4.97 22.36 -15.67
C ALA A 77 -6.31 21.90 -15.09
N GLN A 78 -6.60 20.60 -15.10
CA GLN A 78 -7.88 20.07 -14.62
C GLN A 78 -8.03 20.22 -13.10
N ASP A 79 -9.27 20.46 -12.67
CA ASP A 79 -9.65 20.52 -11.27
C ASP A 79 -9.30 19.22 -10.54
N GLY A 80 -8.88 19.34 -9.29
CA GLY A 80 -8.37 18.22 -8.49
C GLY A 80 -6.95 17.77 -8.86
N GLY A 81 -6.33 18.39 -9.87
CA GLY A 81 -4.94 18.18 -10.27
C GLY A 81 -3.98 19.30 -9.81
N PRO A 82 -2.86 19.50 -10.53
CA PRO A 82 -1.91 20.59 -10.24
C PRO A 82 -2.47 22.00 -10.51
N GLY A 83 -3.54 22.13 -11.29
CA GLY A 83 -4.22 23.40 -11.59
C GLY A 83 -3.31 24.46 -12.23
N PHE A 84 -2.49 24.04 -13.19
CA PHE A 84 -1.70 25.00 -14.00
C PHE A 84 -2.62 25.83 -14.91
N THR A 85 -2.17 27.03 -15.28
CA THR A 85 -2.88 27.84 -16.28
C THR A 85 -2.63 27.28 -17.67
N GLU A 86 -3.65 27.33 -18.52
CA GLU A 86 -3.49 27.09 -19.95
C GLU A 86 -2.54 28.14 -20.56
N ALA A 87 -1.85 27.77 -21.65
CA ALA A 87 -0.90 28.61 -22.36
C ALA A 87 -1.57 29.57 -23.35
#